data_AF-A0A436C690-F1
#
_entry.id   AF-A0A436C690-F1
#
_cell.length_a   1.000
_cell.length_b   1.000
_cell.length_c   1.000
_cell.angle_alpha   90.00
_cell.angle_beta   90.00
_cell.angle_gamma   90.00
#
_symmetry.space_group_name_H-M   'P 1'
#
loop_
_entity.id
_entity.type
_entity.pdbx_description
1 polymer ?
#
loop_
_entity_poly.entity_id
_entity_poly.type
_entity_poly.pdbx_seq_one_letter_code
_entity_poly.pdbx_strand_id
1 'polypeptide(L)'
;VKAAIASIPESKRVVITSHDAFGYFEHAYGLTFLAPQGVSTDSEPSAADVAKLVNQVKQDKAAAIFVENITNPRLIEQIASETGIKVGGTLYSDALSQPDGPAATYIDMMHNNIRQIKGAILGS
;
A
#
# COMPACT_ATOMS: atom_id res chain seq x y z
N VAL A 1 -1.86 -15.32 -6.45
CA VAL A 1 -0.97 -14.25 -5.89
C VAL A 1 0.48 -14.40 -6.32
N LYS A 2 1.20 -15.49 -5.96
CA LYS A 2 2.63 -15.70 -6.31
C LYS A 2 3.00 -15.41 -7.78
N ALA A 3 2.24 -15.97 -8.73
CA ALA A 3 2.50 -15.75 -10.16
C ALA A 3 2.36 -14.27 -10.60
N ALA A 4 1.46 -13.51 -9.97
CA ALA A 4 1.31 -12.09 -10.26
C ALA A 4 2.51 -11.28 -9.73
N ILE A 5 3.02 -11.60 -8.54
CA ILE A 5 4.23 -10.95 -8.00
C ILE A 5 5.49 -11.32 -8.79
N ALA A 6 5.60 -12.57 -9.25
CA ALA A 6 6.71 -12.98 -10.11
C ALA A 6 6.80 -12.16 -11.41
N SER A 7 5.69 -11.58 -11.88
CA SER A 7 5.68 -10.67 -13.04
C SER A 7 6.14 -9.24 -12.73
N ILE A 8 6.35 -8.89 -11.46
CA ILE A 8 6.84 -7.57 -11.03
C ILE A 8 8.36 -7.65 -10.81
N PRO A 9 9.18 -6.80 -11.45
CA PRO A 9 10.62 -6.75 -11.21
C PRO A 9 10.93 -6.48 -9.73
N GLU A 10 11.90 -7.19 -9.15
CA GLU A 10 12.26 -7.07 -7.73
C GLU A 10 12.57 -5.63 -7.32
N SER A 11 13.26 -4.88 -8.20
CA SER A 11 13.59 -3.47 -8.00
C SER A 11 12.38 -2.52 -7.94
N LYS A 12 11.16 -3.02 -8.21
CA LYS A 12 9.90 -2.25 -8.16
C LYS A 12 8.94 -2.76 -7.07
N ARG A 13 9.37 -3.66 -6.19
CA ARG A 13 8.49 -4.30 -5.18
C ARG A 13 8.40 -3.54 -3.85
N VAL A 14 8.77 -2.26 -3.85
CA VAL A 14 8.56 -1.36 -2.69
C VAL A 14 7.32 -0.52 -2.94
N VAL A 15 6.37 -0.56 -2.01
CA VAL A 15 5.10 0.19 -2.07
C VAL A 15 4.79 0.84 -0.74
N ILE A 16 3.86 1.79 -0.73
CA ILE A 16 3.44 2.50 0.49
C ILE A 16 1.96 2.25 0.78
N THR A 17 1.62 2.05 2.06
CA THR A 17 0.26 1.95 2.59
C THR A 17 0.03 2.94 3.74
N SER A 18 -1.21 3.07 4.21
CA SER A 18 -1.56 3.99 5.31
C SER A 18 -0.99 3.54 6.66
N HIS A 19 -0.96 2.24 6.92
CA HIS A 19 -0.41 1.66 8.14
C HIS A 19 0.28 0.30 7.88
N ASP A 20 1.01 -0.19 8.88
CA ASP A 20 1.81 -1.41 8.80
C ASP A 20 0.94 -2.68 8.96
N ALA A 21 0.09 -2.95 7.96
CA ALA A 21 -0.87 -4.05 7.96
C ALA A 21 -0.40 -5.30 7.18
N PHE A 22 0.62 -5.14 6.33
CA PHE A 22 0.93 -6.10 5.26
C PHE A 22 2.15 -6.99 5.53
N GLY A 23 2.70 -7.02 6.76
CA GLY A 23 3.91 -7.79 7.10
C GLY A 23 3.86 -9.28 6.73
N TYR A 24 2.70 -9.95 6.88
CA TYR A 24 2.53 -11.34 6.42
C TYR A 24 2.55 -11.47 4.90
N PHE A 25 1.97 -10.49 4.19
CA PHE A 25 1.96 -10.45 2.73
C PHE A 25 3.37 -10.20 2.18
N GLU A 26 4.10 -9.29 2.80
CA GLU A 26 5.52 -9.04 2.57
C GLU A 26 6.34 -10.33 2.70
N HIS A 27 6.25 -11.01 3.84
CA HIS A 27 7.00 -12.24 4.08
C HIS A 27 6.65 -13.37 3.11
N ALA A 28 5.37 -13.52 2.77
CA ALA A 28 4.90 -14.60 1.91
C ALA A 28 5.20 -14.39 0.42
N TYR A 29 5.31 -13.14 -0.04
CA TYR A 29 5.35 -12.81 -1.46
C TYR A 29 6.55 -11.95 -1.90
N GLY A 30 7.30 -11.36 -0.98
CA GLY A 30 8.52 -10.60 -1.28
C GLY A 30 8.25 -9.21 -1.86
N LEU A 31 7.26 -8.49 -1.33
CA LEU A 31 7.18 -7.03 -1.45
C LEU A 31 7.56 -6.38 -0.14
N THR A 32 8.06 -5.15 -0.21
CA THR A 32 8.29 -4.31 0.96
C THR A 32 7.20 -3.27 1.05
N PHE A 33 6.55 -3.19 2.21
CA PHE A 33 5.54 -2.17 2.50
C PHE A 33 6.14 -1.13 3.45
N LEU A 34 6.08 0.14 3.03
CA LEU A 34 6.41 1.28 3.88
C LEU A 34 5.11 1.92 4.37
N ALA A 35 5.05 2.32 5.63
CA ALA A 35 3.89 2.98 6.19
C ALA A 35 4.28 4.11 7.16
N PRO A 36 3.48 5.20 7.23
CA PRO A 36 3.70 6.28 8.19
C PRO A 36 3.24 5.92 9.60
N GLN A 37 2.26 5.02 9.70
CA GLN A 37 1.71 4.53 10.96
C GLN A 37 2.16 3.09 11.19
N GLY A 38 2.31 2.73 12.47
CA GLY A 38 2.60 1.35 12.86
C GLY A 38 1.39 0.44 12.68
N VAL A 39 1.44 -0.74 13.32
CA VAL A 39 0.37 -1.76 13.21
C VAL A 39 -0.96 -1.25 13.80
N SER A 40 -0.93 -0.48 14.89
CA SER A 40 -2.13 0.19 15.41
C SER A 40 -2.29 1.57 14.78
N THR A 41 -3.53 1.88 14.40
CA THR A 41 -3.95 3.19 13.88
C THR A 41 -4.58 4.08 14.96
N ASP A 42 -4.42 3.75 16.25
CA ASP A 42 -5.04 4.49 17.36
C ASP A 42 -4.45 5.89 17.55
N SER A 43 -3.26 6.14 17.00
CA SER A 43 -2.56 7.42 17.10
C SER A 43 -2.22 7.95 15.72
N GLU A 44 -2.51 9.24 15.50
CA GLU A 44 -2.08 9.92 14.29
C GLU A 44 -0.55 10.09 14.28
N PRO A 45 0.10 9.96 13.10
CA PRO A 45 1.54 10.12 12.98
C PRO A 45 1.92 11.60 13.14
N SER A 46 3.08 11.86 13.76
CA SER A 46 3.58 13.22 13.90
C SER A 46 4.06 13.78 12.56
N ALA A 47 4.12 15.11 12.41
CA ALA A 47 4.68 15.74 11.21
C ALA A 47 6.13 15.29 10.92
N ALA A 48 6.91 14.97 11.95
CA ALA A 48 8.27 14.45 11.81
C ALA A 48 8.28 13.03 11.20
N ASP A 49 7.32 12.18 11.59
CA ASP A 49 7.18 10.82 11.03
C ASP A 49 6.79 10.88 9.56
N VAL A 50 5.88 11.79 9.19
CA VAL A 50 5.49 12.02 7.79
C VAL A 50 6.68 12.48 6.97
N ALA A 51 7.46 13.46 7.46
CA ALA A 51 8.64 13.94 6.76
C ALA A 51 9.72 12.85 6.60
N LYS A 52 9.91 12.02 7.63
CA LYS A 52 10.83 10.87 7.57
C LYS A 52 10.38 9.86 6.52
N LEU A 53 9.09 9.55 6.45
CA LEU A 53 8.56 8.66 5.43
C LEU A 53 8.74 9.25 4.03
N VAL A 54 8.41 10.53 3.80
CA VAL A 54 8.60 11.17 2.48
C VAL A 54 10.05 11.05 2.00
N ASN A 55 11.02 11.20 2.90
CA ASN A 55 12.43 11.00 2.59
C ASN A 55 12.75 9.52 2.29
N GLN A 56 12.27 8.59 3.10
CA GLN A 56 12.46 7.15 2.90
C GLN A 56 11.91 6.70 1.55
N VAL A 57 10.70 7.15 1.21
CA VAL A 57 10.01 6.86 -0.05
C VAL A 57 10.83 7.30 -1.27
N LYS A 58 11.44 8.48 -1.20
CA LYS A 58 12.32 9.00 -2.25
C LYS A 58 13.61 8.19 -2.37
N GLN A 59 14.16 7.73 -1.24
CA GLN A 59 15.39 6.92 -1.20
C GLN A 59 15.17 5.50 -1.72
N ASP A 60 14.09 4.84 -1.28
CA ASP A 60 13.78 3.44 -1.61
C ASP A 60 13.13 3.27 -2.99
N LYS A 61 12.84 4.40 -3.66
CA LYS A 61 12.22 4.43 -5.00
C LYS A 61 10.93 3.62 -5.03
N ALA A 62 10.05 3.89 -4.07
CA ALA A 62 8.75 3.23 -4.01
C ALA A 62 8.01 3.39 -5.34
N ALA A 63 7.45 2.30 -5.84
CA ALA A 63 6.86 2.26 -7.17
C ALA A 63 5.40 2.76 -7.19
N ALA A 64 4.70 2.65 -6.06
CA ALA A 64 3.30 3.05 -5.94
C ALA A 64 2.93 3.35 -4.48
N ILE A 65 1.90 4.19 -4.33
CA ILE A 65 1.26 4.51 -3.05
C ILE A 65 -0.17 3.99 -3.08
N PHE A 66 -0.68 3.43 -1.99
CA PHE A 66 -2.07 2.98 -1.89
C PHE A 66 -2.77 3.59 -0.69
N VAL A 67 -4.06 3.87 -0.86
CA VAL A 67 -4.96 4.17 0.28
C VAL A 67 -5.56 2.88 0.81
N GLU A 68 -5.97 2.86 2.07
CA GLU A 68 -6.65 1.73 2.69
C GLU A 68 -8.09 2.08 3.05
N ASN A 69 -8.98 1.10 2.96
CA ASN A 69 -10.44 1.29 3.10
C ASN A 69 -10.91 1.74 4.50
N ILE A 70 -10.08 1.56 5.53
CA ILE A 70 -10.41 1.86 6.92
C ILE A 70 -9.70 3.11 7.47
N THR A 71 -8.80 3.70 6.69
CA THR A 71 -7.95 4.82 7.14
C THR A 71 -8.36 6.14 6.50
N ASN A 72 -8.06 7.26 7.17
CA ASN A 72 -8.23 8.60 6.61
C ASN A 72 -7.21 8.83 5.45
N PRO A 73 -7.66 9.07 4.20
CA PRO A 73 -6.77 9.10 3.04
C PRO A 73 -5.89 10.35 2.98
N ARG A 74 -6.20 11.40 3.74
CA ARG A 74 -5.52 12.71 3.66
C ARG A 74 -4.01 12.62 3.79
N LEU A 75 -3.51 11.76 4.67
CA LEU A 75 -2.07 11.60 4.87
C LEU A 75 -1.39 10.98 3.65
N ILE A 76 -2.01 9.95 3.07
CA ILE A 76 -1.49 9.26 1.89
C ILE A 76 -1.54 10.17 0.66
N GLU A 77 -2.60 10.95 0.51
CA GLU A 77 -2.73 11.95 -0.55
C GLU A 77 -1.65 13.04 -0.42
N GLN A 78 -1.34 13.48 0.80
CA GLN A 78 -0.26 14.43 1.06
C GLN A 78 1.10 13.84 0.64
N ILE A 79 1.40 12.60 1.07
CA ILE A 79 2.66 11.93 0.70
C ILE A 79 2.77 11.77 -0.81
N ALA A 80 1.68 11.40 -1.49
CA ALA A 80 1.64 11.30 -2.96
C ALA A 80 1.96 12.64 -3.64
N SER A 81 1.39 13.74 -3.13
CA SER A 81 1.66 15.09 -3.63
C SER A 81 3.14 15.50 -3.44
N GLU A 82 3.73 15.21 -2.29
CA GLU A 82 5.12 15.59 -1.97
C GLU A 82 6.20 14.71 -2.64
N THR A 83 5.82 13.49 -3.03
CA THR A 83 6.72 12.51 -3.67
C THR A 83 6.55 12.46 -5.19
N GLY A 84 5.40 12.90 -5.70
CA GLY A 84 5.03 12.78 -7.12
C GLY A 84 4.65 11.36 -7.54
N ILE A 85 4.57 10.41 -6.61
CA ILE A 85 4.15 9.04 -6.88
C ILE A 85 2.63 9.00 -7.00
N LYS A 86 2.11 8.31 -8.01
CA LYS A 86 0.66 8.16 -8.21
C LYS A 86 0.06 7.21 -7.18
N VAL A 87 -1.15 7.55 -6.73
CA VAL A 87 -1.98 6.64 -5.92
C VAL A 87 -2.50 5.52 -6.82
N GLY A 88 -2.13 4.29 -6.50
CA GLY A 88 -2.43 3.06 -7.24
C GLY A 88 -3.81 2.46 -6.94
N GLY A 89 -4.64 3.14 -6.16
CA GLY A 89 -5.98 2.71 -5.78
C GLY A 89 -6.08 2.30 -4.30
N THR A 90 -7.14 1.56 -3.98
CA THR A 90 -7.46 1.12 -2.61
C THR A 90 -7.07 -0.33 -2.38
N LEU A 91 -6.31 -0.55 -1.31
CA LEU A 91 -6.08 -1.88 -0.74
C LEU A 91 -7.01 -2.12 0.45
N TYR A 92 -7.28 -3.38 0.70
CA TYR A 92 -8.13 -3.85 1.79
C TYR A 92 -7.29 -4.66 2.76
N SER A 93 -7.30 -4.28 4.03
CA SER A 93 -6.52 -4.88 5.11
C SER A 93 -7.45 -5.42 6.19
N ASP A 94 -7.96 -4.53 7.04
CA ASP A 94 -8.67 -4.90 8.28
C ASP A 94 -10.17 -5.09 8.10
N ALA A 95 -10.71 -4.71 6.95
CA ALA A 95 -12.12 -4.89 6.63
C ALA A 95 -12.31 -5.27 5.16
N LEU A 96 -13.31 -6.13 4.92
CA LEU A 96 -13.80 -6.45 3.58
C LEU A 96 -14.56 -5.26 2.98
N SER A 97 -14.81 -5.31 1.68
CA SER A 97 -15.74 -4.37 1.06
C SER A 97 -17.19 -4.69 1.44
N GLN A 98 -18.10 -3.80 1.06
CA GLN A 98 -19.53 -4.16 0.97
C GLN A 98 -19.73 -5.35 0.03
N PRO A 99 -20.87 -6.08 0.13
CA PRO A 99 -21.12 -7.28 -0.68
C PRO A 99 -21.08 -7.08 -2.20
N ASP A 100 -21.33 -5.86 -2.67
CA ASP A 100 -21.26 -5.45 -4.08
C ASP A 100 -19.87 -4.90 -4.50
N GLY A 101 -18.93 -4.86 -3.56
CA GLY A 101 -17.59 -4.33 -3.76
C GLY A 101 -16.56 -5.39 -4.21
N PRO A 102 -15.33 -4.95 -4.53
CA PRO A 102 -14.30 -5.79 -5.13
C PRO A 102 -13.62 -6.78 -4.16
N ALA A 103 -13.92 -6.69 -2.87
CA ALA A 103 -13.27 -7.44 -1.79
C ALA A 103 -14.32 -7.99 -0.80
N ALA A 104 -15.44 -8.51 -1.31
CA ALA A 104 -16.58 -8.97 -0.51
C ALA A 104 -16.27 -10.25 0.29
N THR A 105 -15.25 -11.01 -0.13
CA THR A 105 -14.71 -12.16 0.62
C THR A 105 -13.20 -12.00 0.82
N TYR A 106 -12.64 -12.77 1.75
CA TYR A 106 -11.18 -12.79 1.95
C TYR A 106 -10.41 -13.18 0.67
N ILE A 107 -10.93 -14.11 -0.11
CA ILE A 107 -10.28 -14.51 -1.37
C ILE A 107 -10.34 -13.38 -2.39
N ASP A 108 -11.48 -12.69 -2.49
CA ASP A 108 -11.63 -11.53 -3.37
C ASP A 108 -10.72 -10.37 -2.93
N MET A 109 -10.61 -10.13 -1.63
CA MET A 109 -9.68 -9.18 -1.04
C MET A 109 -8.23 -9.44 -1.48
N MET A 110 -7.77 -10.68 -1.33
CA MET A 110 -6.43 -11.09 -1.76
C MET A 110 -6.22 -10.92 -3.26
N HIS A 111 -7.24 -11.22 -4.08
CA HIS A 111 -7.20 -11.03 -5.53
C HIS A 111 -7.27 -9.57 -5.96
N ASN A 112 -8.04 -8.74 -5.27
CA ASN A 112 -8.12 -7.31 -5.52
C ASN A 112 -6.78 -6.64 -5.20
N ASN A 113 -6.23 -6.88 -4.00
CA ASN A 113 -4.99 -6.24 -3.57
C ASN A 113 -3.84 -6.52 -4.54
N ILE A 114 -3.64 -7.78 -4.94
CA ILE A 114 -2.58 -8.12 -5.90
C ILE A 114 -2.80 -7.51 -7.28
N ARG A 115 -4.06 -7.36 -7.71
CA ARG A 115 -4.41 -6.74 -9.00
C ARG A 115 -4.10 -5.24 -8.99
N GLN A 116 -4.45 -4.54 -7.92
CA GLN A 116 -4.15 -3.12 -7.72
C GLN A 116 -2.63 -2.90 -7.67
N ILE A 117 -1.91 -3.69 -6.86
CA ILE A 117 -0.45 -3.62 -6.73
C ILE A 117 0.23 -3.81 -8.09
N LYS A 118 -0.13 -4.89 -8.81
CA LYS A 118 0.44 -5.16 -10.13
C LYS A 118 0.10 -4.05 -11.14
N GLY A 119 -1.16 -3.61 -11.17
CA GLY A 119 -1.63 -2.58 -12.07
C GLY A 119 -0.91 -1.25 -11.88
N ALA A 120 -0.74 -0.82 -10.62
CA ALA A 120 -0.06 0.41 -10.29
C ALA A 120 1.44 0.37 -10.62
N ILE A 121 2.12 -0.75 -10.38
CA ILE A 121 3.59 -0.87 -10.61
C ILE A 121 3.94 -1.05 -12.09
N LEU A 122 3.11 -1.75 -12.87
CA LEU A 122 3.39 -2.06 -14.28
C LEU A 122 2.67 -1.15 -15.28
N GLY A 123 1.58 -0.50 -14.86
CA GLY A 123 0.81 0.43 -15.69
C GLY A 123 1.23 1.90 -15.55
N SER A 124 2.27 2.18 -14.76
CA SER A 124 2.86 3.52 -14.57
C SER A 124 4.05 3.79 -15.49
#